data_AF-A0AAW9RVG5-F1
#
_entry.id   AF-A0AAW9RVG5-F1
#
_cell.length_a   1.000
_cell.length_b   1.000
_cell.length_c   1.000
_cell.angle_alpha   90.00
_cell.angle_beta   90.00
_cell.angle_gamma   90.00
#
_symmetry.space_group_name_H-M   'P 1'
#
loop_
_entity.id
_entity.type
_entity.pdbx_description
1 polymer ?
#
loop_
_entity_poly.entity_id
_entity_poly.type
_entity_poly.pdbx_seq_one_letter_code
_entity_poly.pdbx_strand_id
1 'polypeptide(L)'
;MTVCFAAGTMIRTPNGDVPVETLAEGDTVVTASGEERAIQWTGARSVDCRATTNPRQAWPVRVASDAFGPGLPERELWLSPAHAVMVTETDAVLVPIGSLVNGATIQQVPVDTIDYHHIELEGGHDVVVANGLPAETYLDCGNRAFFDGADVAPESERRDAEPADLPFCLPFVTHGRIVEAVRARLEARARRLGWAHADVEADLSVEAGGAVLRPEEQGGKLRVTLPAGAWEAWLVSSSWVPHHHQASPDRRNLGVAVRHLTLTDVTGEARRIRADDPRLSFGFHAPEGAGRDAVRWTTGRALLPGSLWAGMTGEVTVTLSVSGGDQRQWIAPAGAAGERDAGERDAGDLALVA
;
A
#
# COMPACT_ATOMS: atom_id res chain seq x y z
N MET A 1 2.63 1.48 -15.46
CA MET A 1 1.45 1.22 -14.61
C MET A 1 0.19 1.73 -15.29
N THR A 2 -0.99 1.27 -14.90
CA THR A 2 -2.26 1.70 -15.48
C THR A 2 -2.95 2.70 -14.56
N VAL A 3 -3.41 3.80 -15.16
CA VAL A 3 -4.24 4.85 -14.55
C VAL A 3 -5.67 4.39 -14.69
N CYS A 4 -6.43 4.22 -13.61
CA CYS A 4 -7.82 3.75 -13.68
C CYS A 4 -8.66 4.26 -12.49
N PHE A 5 -9.96 4.43 -12.73
CA PHE A 5 -10.98 4.58 -11.69
C PHE A 5 -11.47 3.20 -11.26
N ALA A 6 -11.75 2.97 -9.98
CA ALA A 6 -12.45 1.75 -9.58
C ALA A 6 -13.95 1.85 -9.93
N ALA A 7 -14.61 0.71 -10.18
CA ALA A 7 -16.06 0.63 -10.30
C ALA A 7 -16.77 1.28 -9.09
N GLY A 8 -17.91 1.93 -9.34
CA GLY A 8 -18.65 2.73 -8.36
C GLY A 8 -18.14 4.17 -8.21
N THR A 9 -17.06 4.54 -8.91
CA THR A 9 -16.63 5.95 -8.99
C THR A 9 -17.68 6.76 -9.76
N MET A 10 -18.21 7.81 -9.14
CA MET A 10 -19.22 8.67 -9.74
C MET A 10 -18.54 9.81 -10.51
N ILE A 11 -18.79 9.91 -11.80
CA ILE A 11 -18.28 10.97 -12.67
C ILE A 11 -19.37 12.02 -12.89
N ARG A 12 -19.02 13.30 -12.73
CA ARG A 12 -19.92 14.42 -12.96
C ARG A 12 -20.34 14.48 -14.43
N THR A 13 -21.65 14.47 -14.68
CA THR A 13 -22.26 14.77 -15.97
C THR A 13 -23.17 16.00 -15.85
N PRO A 14 -23.62 16.59 -16.97
CA PRO A 14 -24.57 17.72 -16.93
C PRO A 14 -25.88 17.38 -16.20
N ASN A 15 -26.26 16.10 -16.17
CA ASN A 15 -27.51 15.62 -15.59
C ASN A 15 -27.34 15.01 -14.19
N GLY A 16 -26.16 15.14 -13.58
CA GLY A 16 -25.82 14.56 -12.27
C GLY A 16 -24.66 13.57 -12.34
N ASP A 17 -24.32 12.99 -11.20
CA ASP A 17 -23.17 12.08 -11.13
C ASP A 17 -23.57 10.66 -11.53
N VAL A 18 -22.80 10.04 -12.43
CA VAL A 18 -23.07 8.72 -13.02
C VAL A 18 -21.91 7.77 -12.73
N PRO A 19 -22.14 6.50 -12.34
CA PRO A 19 -21.06 5.53 -12.12
C PRO A 19 -20.24 5.31 -13.40
N VAL A 20 -18.92 5.31 -13.27
CA VAL A 20 -17.97 5.22 -14.40
C VAL A 20 -18.20 3.96 -15.24
N GLU A 21 -18.60 2.85 -14.64
CA GLU A 21 -18.87 1.58 -15.29
C GLU A 21 -20.13 1.58 -16.16
N THR A 22 -20.97 2.61 -16.05
CA THR A 22 -22.20 2.77 -16.85
C THR A 22 -22.08 3.78 -17.97
N LEU A 23 -20.97 4.53 -18.02
CA LEU A 23 -20.69 5.48 -19.08
C LEU A 23 -20.31 4.76 -20.37
N ALA A 24 -20.73 5.33 -21.50
CA ALA A 24 -20.43 4.83 -22.84
C ALA A 24 -19.86 5.93 -23.74
N GLU A 25 -19.28 5.52 -24.87
CA GLU A 25 -18.88 6.44 -25.93
C GLU A 25 -20.08 7.28 -26.38
N GLY A 26 -19.86 8.59 -26.54
CA GLY A 26 -20.89 9.59 -26.85
C GLY A 26 -21.58 10.22 -25.63
N ASP A 27 -21.48 9.62 -24.43
CA ASP A 27 -21.98 10.27 -23.22
C ASP A 27 -21.16 11.54 -22.91
N THR A 28 -21.80 12.53 -22.28
CA THR A 28 -21.18 13.82 -21.96
C THR A 28 -20.84 13.91 -20.48
N VAL A 29 -19.60 14.29 -20.17
CA VAL A 29 -19.12 14.55 -18.80
C VAL A 29 -18.73 16.02 -18.63
N VAL A 30 -18.63 16.46 -17.38
CA VAL A 30 -18.18 17.81 -17.02
C VAL A 30 -16.74 17.75 -16.56
N THR A 31 -15.89 18.54 -17.20
CA THR A 31 -14.47 18.69 -16.83
C THR A 31 -14.32 19.58 -15.59
N ALA A 32 -13.15 19.56 -14.97
CA ALA A 32 -12.85 20.40 -13.81
C ALA A 32 -12.83 21.91 -14.14
N SER A 33 -12.67 22.28 -15.42
CA SER A 33 -12.82 23.66 -15.90
C SER A 33 -14.28 24.08 -16.11
N GLY A 34 -15.22 23.12 -16.02
CA GLY A 34 -16.65 23.33 -16.24
C GLY A 34 -17.10 23.16 -17.69
N GLU A 35 -16.23 22.66 -18.58
CA GLU A 35 -16.61 22.35 -19.96
C GLU A 35 -17.34 21.01 -20.03
N GLU A 36 -18.30 20.91 -20.94
CA GLU A 36 -18.97 19.65 -21.26
C GLU A 36 -18.24 18.99 -22.44
N ARG A 37 -17.81 17.72 -22.27
CA ARG A 37 -17.10 16.96 -23.31
C ARG A 37 -17.66 15.57 -23.46
N ALA A 38 -17.76 15.13 -24.71
CA ALA A 38 -18.18 13.77 -25.02
C ALA A 38 -17.03 12.79 -24.75
N ILE A 39 -17.41 11.59 -24.29
CA ILE A 39 -16.50 10.45 -24.15
C ILE A 39 -16.26 9.87 -25.55
N GLN A 40 -15.00 9.80 -25.97
CA GLN A 40 -14.62 9.19 -27.24
C GLN A 40 -14.26 7.71 -27.11
N TRP A 41 -13.91 7.26 -25.90
CA TRP A 41 -13.53 5.88 -25.64
C TRP A 41 -13.74 5.52 -24.17
N THR A 42 -14.10 4.26 -23.93
CA THR A 42 -14.18 3.66 -22.58
C THR A 42 -13.35 2.39 -22.51
N GLY A 43 -12.70 2.16 -21.37
CA GLY A 43 -11.95 0.93 -21.09
C GLY A 43 -12.40 0.32 -19.77
N ALA A 44 -12.46 -1.02 -19.70
CA ALA A 44 -12.78 -1.76 -18.48
C ALA A 44 -11.85 -2.97 -18.34
N ARG A 45 -11.44 -3.29 -17.10
CA ARG A 45 -10.63 -4.49 -16.81
C ARG A 45 -10.79 -4.91 -15.35
N SER A 46 -11.01 -6.21 -15.13
CA SER A 46 -10.87 -6.82 -13.81
C SER A 46 -9.43 -7.26 -13.56
N VAL A 47 -8.90 -6.96 -12.38
CA VAL A 47 -7.53 -7.32 -11.96
C VAL A 47 -7.60 -8.25 -10.76
N ASP A 48 -6.99 -9.45 -10.88
CA ASP A 48 -6.70 -10.31 -9.72
C ASP A 48 -5.39 -9.84 -9.07
N CYS A 49 -5.50 -9.17 -7.93
CA CYS A 49 -4.38 -8.62 -7.18
C CYS A 49 -3.56 -9.71 -6.47
N ARG A 50 -4.06 -10.95 -6.37
CA ARG A 50 -3.30 -12.09 -5.80
C ARG A 50 -2.36 -12.70 -6.82
N ALA A 51 -2.68 -12.58 -8.11
CA ALA A 51 -1.91 -13.15 -9.21
C ALA A 51 -0.67 -12.32 -9.61
N THR A 52 -0.54 -11.08 -9.11
CA THR A 52 0.61 -10.23 -9.44
C THR A 52 1.84 -10.56 -8.59
N THR A 53 3.01 -10.52 -9.22
CA THR A 53 4.31 -10.62 -8.53
C THR A 53 4.62 -9.39 -7.68
N ASN A 54 3.89 -8.29 -7.87
CA ASN A 54 3.98 -7.07 -7.07
C ASN A 54 2.59 -6.57 -6.66
N PRO A 55 2.02 -7.07 -5.55
CA PRO A 55 0.68 -6.70 -5.07
C PRO A 55 0.51 -5.19 -4.87
N ARG A 56 1.55 -4.48 -4.42
CA ARG A 56 1.51 -3.01 -4.23
C ARG A 56 1.39 -2.22 -5.53
N GLN A 57 1.67 -2.79 -6.69
CA GLN A 57 1.38 -2.12 -7.96
C GLN A 57 -0.07 -2.32 -8.41
N ALA A 58 -0.76 -3.34 -7.88
CA ALA A 58 -2.14 -3.66 -8.25
C ALA A 58 -3.17 -3.10 -7.24
N TRP A 59 -2.81 -3.06 -5.95
CA TRP A 59 -3.69 -2.59 -4.89
C TRP A 59 -4.08 -1.12 -5.09
N PRO A 60 -5.39 -0.80 -5.01
CA PRO A 60 -5.87 0.55 -5.18
C PRO A 60 -5.46 1.46 -4.03
N VAL A 61 -5.48 2.75 -4.31
CA VAL A 61 -5.43 3.81 -3.31
C VAL A 61 -6.84 4.29 -3.03
N ARG A 62 -7.25 4.10 -1.78
CA ARG A 62 -8.48 4.62 -1.20
C ARG A 62 -8.24 6.03 -0.69
N VAL A 63 -9.10 6.95 -1.11
CA VAL A 63 -9.16 8.34 -0.66
C VAL A 63 -10.46 8.50 0.12
N ALA A 64 -10.36 8.66 1.44
CA ALA A 64 -11.51 8.91 2.29
C ALA A 64 -12.22 10.20 1.89
N SER A 65 -13.52 10.31 2.18
CA SER A 65 -14.23 11.59 2.07
C SER A 65 -13.49 12.67 2.86
N ASP A 66 -13.61 13.90 2.40
CA ASP A 66 -13.02 15.08 3.06
C ASP A 66 -11.47 15.15 3.11
N ALA A 67 -10.76 14.20 2.49
CA ALA A 67 -9.30 14.05 2.59
C ALA A 67 -8.51 15.25 2.05
N PHE A 68 -8.95 15.84 0.93
CA PHE A 68 -8.32 17.01 0.28
C PHE A 68 -8.90 18.35 0.78
N GLY A 69 -10.06 18.33 1.42
CA GLY A 69 -10.79 19.51 1.90
C GLY A 69 -12.24 19.15 2.23
N PRO A 70 -13.04 20.06 2.81
CA PRO A 70 -14.47 19.79 3.03
C PRO A 70 -15.16 19.36 1.74
N GLY A 71 -15.77 18.17 1.72
CA GLY A 71 -16.43 17.59 0.55
C GLY A 71 -15.48 17.18 -0.59
N LEU A 72 -14.18 17.02 -0.34
CA LEU A 72 -13.20 16.62 -1.36
C LEU A 72 -12.40 15.37 -0.94
N PRO A 73 -12.67 14.20 -1.51
CA PRO A 73 -13.88 13.88 -2.28
C PRO A 73 -15.15 13.93 -1.40
N GLU A 74 -16.32 14.03 -2.02
CA GLU A 74 -17.64 14.06 -1.37
C GLU A 74 -18.00 12.71 -0.74
N ARG A 75 -17.43 11.63 -1.29
CA ARG A 75 -17.54 10.25 -0.84
C ARG A 75 -16.20 9.56 -1.07
N GLU A 76 -16.04 8.37 -0.54
CA GLU A 76 -14.82 7.61 -0.75
C GLU A 76 -14.52 7.39 -2.25
N LEU A 77 -13.27 7.54 -2.64
CA LEU A 77 -12.81 7.40 -4.04
C LEU A 77 -11.66 6.41 -4.09
N TRP A 78 -11.74 5.45 -5.02
CA TRP A 78 -10.74 4.41 -5.21
C TRP A 78 -10.10 4.54 -6.58
N LEU A 79 -8.78 4.65 -6.59
CA LEU A 79 -7.99 4.92 -7.79
C LEU A 79 -6.82 3.96 -7.86
N SER A 80 -6.34 3.65 -9.07
CA SER A 80 -5.07 2.96 -9.20
C SER A 80 -3.91 3.86 -8.71
N PRO A 81 -2.77 3.30 -8.24
CA PRO A 81 -1.71 4.10 -7.63
C PRO A 81 -1.09 5.18 -8.51
N ALA A 82 -1.09 4.95 -9.83
CA ALA A 82 -0.54 5.89 -10.81
C ALA A 82 -1.54 6.97 -11.23
N HIS A 83 -2.81 6.86 -10.85
CA HIS A 83 -3.84 7.79 -11.28
C HIS A 83 -3.64 9.18 -10.67
N ALA A 84 -3.55 10.21 -11.50
CA ALA A 84 -3.31 11.55 -11.03
C ALA A 84 -4.58 12.31 -10.69
N VAL A 85 -4.54 12.97 -9.54
CA VAL A 85 -5.55 13.94 -9.12
C VAL A 85 -5.01 15.34 -9.39
N MET A 86 -5.90 16.25 -9.78
CA MET A 86 -5.53 17.66 -9.92
C MET A 86 -5.52 18.31 -8.55
N VAL A 87 -4.38 18.88 -8.18
CA VAL A 87 -4.21 19.64 -6.94
C VAL A 87 -3.77 21.06 -7.27
N THR A 88 -4.29 22.00 -6.50
CA THR A 88 -3.90 23.41 -6.60
C THR A 88 -3.14 23.82 -5.36
N GLU A 89 -1.90 24.26 -5.55
CA GLU A 89 -1.12 24.99 -4.54
C GLU A 89 -1.01 26.45 -4.99
N THR A 90 0.00 26.78 -5.79
CA THR A 90 0.07 28.04 -6.53
C THR A 90 -0.63 27.93 -7.88
N ASP A 91 -0.32 26.86 -8.61
CA ASP A 91 -0.89 26.51 -9.90
C ASP A 91 -1.51 25.12 -9.83
N ALA A 92 -2.37 24.78 -10.79
CA ALA A 92 -2.94 23.45 -10.92
C ALA A 92 -1.89 22.49 -11.51
N VAL A 93 -1.71 21.34 -10.85
CA VAL A 93 -0.80 20.27 -11.28
C VAL A 93 -1.46 18.91 -11.12
N LEU A 94 -1.01 17.93 -11.89
CA LEU A 94 -1.39 16.53 -11.73
C LEU A 94 -0.39 15.81 -10.84
N VAL A 95 -0.89 15.12 -9.82
CA VAL A 95 -0.07 14.31 -8.91
C VAL A 95 -0.66 12.91 -8.78
N PRO A 96 0.12 11.85 -9.05
CA PRO A 96 -0.30 10.48 -8.80
C PRO A 96 -0.75 10.29 -7.36
N ILE A 97 -1.93 9.70 -7.17
CA ILE A 97 -2.53 9.54 -5.85
C ILE A 97 -1.66 8.65 -4.94
N GLY A 98 -0.90 7.69 -5.50
CA GLY A 98 0.08 6.89 -4.79
C GLY A 98 1.20 7.71 -4.14
N SER A 99 1.60 8.83 -4.77
CA SER A 99 2.57 9.77 -4.19
C SER A 99 2.00 10.59 -3.03
N LEU A 100 0.67 10.55 -2.80
CA LEU A 100 -0.04 11.28 -1.76
C LEU A 100 -0.51 10.39 -0.61
N VAL A 101 -0.18 9.10 -0.62
CA VAL A 101 -0.49 8.16 0.48
C VAL A 101 0.11 8.69 1.78
N ASN A 102 -0.77 8.90 2.77
CA ASN A 102 -0.45 9.49 4.06
C ASN A 102 -0.76 8.54 5.24
N GLY A 103 -1.14 7.28 4.97
CA GLY A 103 -1.39 6.27 6.00
C GLY A 103 -2.62 6.53 6.87
N ALA A 104 -3.37 7.61 6.64
CA ALA A 104 -4.58 7.99 7.37
C ALA A 104 -5.79 8.09 6.42
N THR A 105 -6.02 9.27 5.86
CA THR A 105 -7.15 9.56 4.96
C THR A 105 -6.91 9.11 3.52
N ILE A 106 -5.66 8.85 3.15
CA ILE A 106 -5.27 8.32 1.83
C ILE A 106 -4.39 7.09 2.07
N GLN A 107 -4.87 5.93 1.68
CA GLN A 107 -4.27 4.64 2.01
C GLN A 107 -4.27 3.72 0.80
N GLN A 108 -3.17 3.01 0.59
CA GLN A 108 -3.18 1.87 -0.31
C GLN A 108 -3.72 0.65 0.42
N VAL A 109 -4.77 0.03 -0.13
CA VAL A 109 -5.54 -0.99 0.57
C VAL A 109 -5.41 -2.33 -0.15
N PRO A 110 -4.97 -3.40 0.54
CA PRO A 110 -4.99 -4.75 0.00
C PRO A 110 -6.40 -5.18 -0.36
N VAL A 111 -6.57 -5.68 -1.59
CA VAL A 111 -7.80 -6.30 -2.08
C VAL A 111 -7.41 -7.54 -2.89
N ASP A 112 -8.32 -8.50 -3.00
CA ASP A 112 -8.09 -9.70 -3.82
C ASP A 112 -8.34 -9.42 -5.31
N THR A 113 -9.40 -8.68 -5.61
CA THR A 113 -9.79 -8.31 -6.97
C THR A 113 -10.29 -6.87 -7.02
N ILE A 114 -10.13 -6.22 -8.17
CA ILE A 114 -10.69 -4.89 -8.43
C ILE A 114 -11.09 -4.72 -9.89
N ASP A 115 -12.24 -4.09 -10.10
CA ASP A 115 -12.73 -3.70 -11.42
C ASP A 115 -12.35 -2.25 -11.70
N TYR A 116 -11.57 -2.06 -12.76
CA TYR A 116 -11.04 -0.77 -13.18
C TYR A 116 -11.69 -0.32 -14.47
N HIS A 117 -12.00 0.98 -14.53
CA HIS A 117 -12.59 1.66 -15.66
C HIS A 117 -11.79 2.92 -16.02
N HIS A 118 -11.87 3.33 -17.27
CA HIS A 118 -11.38 4.63 -17.72
C HIS A 118 -12.22 5.18 -18.87
N ILE A 119 -12.22 6.51 -18.97
CA ILE A 119 -12.82 7.26 -20.05
C ILE A 119 -11.77 8.17 -20.69
N GLU A 120 -11.82 8.30 -22.01
CA GLU A 120 -11.08 9.29 -22.79
C GLU A 120 -12.07 10.28 -23.40
N LEU A 121 -11.70 11.56 -23.47
CA LEU A 121 -12.59 12.61 -23.95
C LEU A 121 -12.22 13.06 -25.37
N GLU A 122 -13.22 13.58 -26.08
CA GLU A 122 -12.99 14.31 -27.32
C GLU A 122 -12.09 15.54 -27.08
N GLY A 123 -11.06 15.66 -27.91
CA GLY A 123 -10.04 16.70 -27.78
C GLY A 123 -8.84 16.29 -26.91
N GLY A 124 -8.84 15.07 -26.36
CA GLY A 124 -7.70 14.46 -25.70
C GLY A 124 -7.80 14.44 -24.18
N HIS A 125 -6.64 14.31 -23.53
CA HIS A 125 -6.52 14.22 -22.09
C HIS A 125 -6.99 15.50 -21.39
N ASP A 126 -7.77 15.36 -20.32
CA ASP A 126 -8.28 16.45 -19.50
C ASP A 126 -8.51 15.97 -18.05
N VAL A 127 -9.17 16.78 -17.23
CA VAL A 127 -9.53 16.47 -15.84
C VAL A 127 -11.04 16.47 -15.70
N VAL A 128 -11.60 15.39 -15.15
CA VAL A 128 -13.03 15.26 -14.81
C VAL A 128 -13.25 15.36 -13.30
N VAL A 129 -14.49 15.55 -12.88
CA VAL A 129 -14.86 15.53 -11.46
C VAL A 129 -15.33 14.13 -11.06
N ALA A 130 -14.52 13.42 -10.28
CA ALA A 130 -14.76 12.05 -9.82
C ALA A 130 -15.02 12.02 -8.31
N ASN A 131 -16.23 11.62 -7.89
CA ASN A 131 -16.69 11.72 -6.49
C ASN A 131 -16.47 13.12 -5.89
N GLY A 132 -16.59 14.16 -6.71
CA GLY A 132 -16.31 15.56 -6.33
C GLY A 132 -14.83 15.97 -6.38
N LEU A 133 -13.89 15.03 -6.52
CA LEU A 133 -12.46 15.33 -6.64
C LEU A 133 -12.02 15.38 -8.12
N PRO A 134 -11.34 16.45 -8.55
CA PRO A 134 -10.75 16.51 -9.89
C PRO A 134 -9.68 15.44 -10.13
N ALA A 135 -9.85 14.61 -11.16
CA ALA A 135 -8.98 13.50 -11.52
C ALA A 135 -8.81 13.38 -13.04
N GLU A 136 -7.67 12.89 -13.48
CA GLU A 136 -7.31 12.83 -14.90
C GLU A 136 -8.16 11.84 -15.71
N THR A 137 -8.36 12.14 -16.99
CA THR A 137 -8.95 11.21 -17.95
C THR A 137 -7.87 10.35 -18.60
N TYR A 138 -8.25 9.43 -19.47
CA TYR A 138 -7.28 8.54 -20.11
C TYR A 138 -6.33 9.34 -21.00
N LEU A 139 -5.04 9.07 -20.86
CA LEU A 139 -4.01 9.52 -21.79
C LEU A 139 -3.54 8.31 -22.60
N ASP A 140 -3.73 8.35 -23.92
CA ASP A 140 -3.23 7.28 -24.77
C ASP A 140 -1.71 7.35 -24.93
N CYS A 141 -1.01 6.53 -24.15
CA CYS A 141 0.44 6.34 -24.27
C CYS A 141 0.78 4.95 -24.83
N GLY A 142 -0.13 4.35 -25.62
CA GLY A 142 0.05 3.03 -26.22
C GLY A 142 -0.28 1.87 -25.26
N ASN A 143 -1.01 2.16 -24.19
CA ASN A 143 -1.42 1.22 -23.13
C ASN A 143 -2.87 0.73 -23.25
N ARG A 144 -3.59 1.06 -24.34
CA ARG A 144 -4.99 0.60 -24.56
C ARG A 144 -5.16 -0.90 -24.50
N ALA A 145 -4.17 -1.65 -25.00
CA ALA A 145 -4.16 -3.11 -24.98
C ALA A 145 -4.34 -3.71 -23.57
N PHE A 146 -4.07 -2.93 -22.51
CA PHE A 146 -4.41 -3.32 -21.15
C PHE A 146 -5.91 -3.56 -20.95
N PHE A 147 -6.79 -2.81 -21.62
CA PHE A 147 -8.23 -2.93 -21.47
C PHE A 147 -8.85 -3.95 -22.43
N ASP A 148 -8.13 -4.36 -23.48
CA ASP A 148 -8.61 -5.31 -24.50
C ASP A 148 -8.48 -6.79 -24.07
N GLY A 149 -8.25 -7.07 -22.77
CA GLY A 149 -8.09 -8.43 -22.26
C GLY A 149 -6.77 -9.11 -22.65
N ALA A 150 -5.84 -8.41 -23.31
CA ALA A 150 -4.50 -8.92 -23.53
C ALA A 150 -3.74 -9.02 -22.20
N ASP A 151 -2.94 -10.07 -22.07
CA ASP A 151 -1.87 -10.11 -21.07
C ASP A 151 -1.06 -8.83 -21.25
N VAL A 152 -0.99 -8.05 -20.18
CA VAL A 152 -0.27 -6.79 -20.20
C VAL A 152 1.14 -7.12 -20.65
N ALA A 153 1.61 -6.47 -21.73
CA ALA A 153 2.98 -6.65 -22.17
C ALA A 153 3.90 -6.51 -20.94
N PRO A 154 4.90 -7.40 -20.78
CA PRO A 154 5.84 -7.34 -19.66
C PRO A 154 6.33 -5.91 -19.46
N GLU A 155 6.64 -5.51 -18.23
CA GLU A 155 7.12 -4.15 -17.92
C GLU A 155 8.28 -3.72 -18.84
N SER A 156 9.08 -4.68 -19.33
CA SER A 156 10.16 -4.51 -20.30
C SER A 156 9.76 -4.13 -21.74
N GLU A 157 8.50 -4.30 -22.12
CA GLU A 157 7.98 -4.00 -23.47
C GLU A 157 7.16 -2.69 -23.50
N ARG A 158 6.91 -2.09 -22.34
CA ARG A 158 6.37 -0.74 -22.26
C ARG A 158 7.47 0.21 -22.72
N ARG A 159 7.18 1.01 -23.75
CA ARG A 159 8.06 2.12 -24.10
C ARG A 159 8.04 3.08 -22.89
N ASP A 160 9.16 3.19 -22.19
CA ASP A 160 9.36 4.17 -21.13
C ASP A 160 9.34 5.58 -21.75
N ALA A 161 8.15 6.07 -22.11
CA ALA A 161 7.96 7.49 -22.22
C ALA A 161 8.08 8.02 -20.79
N GLU A 162 9.16 8.76 -20.52
CA GLU A 162 9.24 9.54 -19.30
C GLU A 162 7.96 10.39 -19.20
N PRO A 163 7.26 10.43 -18.05
CA PRO A 163 6.01 11.19 -17.93
C PRO A 163 6.14 12.66 -18.39
N ALA A 164 7.35 13.22 -18.35
CA ALA A 164 7.66 14.56 -18.84
C ALA A 164 7.47 14.75 -20.36
N ASP A 165 7.54 13.69 -21.15
CA ASP A 165 7.41 13.73 -22.61
C ASP A 165 5.98 13.43 -23.09
N LEU A 166 5.08 13.08 -22.17
CA LEU A 166 3.68 12.79 -22.46
C LEU A 166 2.84 14.09 -22.47
N PRO A 167 1.85 14.21 -23.36
CA PRO A 167 1.07 15.44 -23.53
C PRO A 167 -0.05 15.55 -22.48
N PHE A 168 0.33 15.58 -21.20
CA PHE A 168 -0.61 15.85 -20.11
C PHE A 168 -1.23 17.24 -20.27
N CYS A 169 -2.51 17.37 -19.87
CA CYS A 169 -3.25 18.64 -19.93
C CYS A 169 -2.77 19.69 -18.91
N LEU A 170 -2.03 19.25 -17.90
CA LEU A 170 -1.45 20.05 -16.83
C LEU A 170 -0.05 19.52 -16.49
N PRO A 171 0.82 20.34 -15.86
CA PRO A 171 2.12 19.85 -15.40
C PRO A 171 1.96 18.62 -14.50
N PHE A 172 2.63 17.53 -14.87
CA PHE A 172 2.60 16.27 -14.14
C PHE A 172 3.82 16.18 -13.20
N VAL A 173 3.58 16.08 -11.90
CA VAL A 173 4.64 16.06 -10.89
C VAL A 173 4.52 14.85 -9.97
N THR A 174 5.60 14.09 -9.83
CA THR A 174 5.63 12.85 -9.04
C THR A 174 6.36 13.00 -7.71
N HIS A 175 7.20 14.04 -7.58
CA HIS A 175 8.01 14.33 -6.40
C HIS A 175 8.39 15.81 -6.32
N GLY A 176 9.12 16.19 -5.27
CA GLY A 176 9.68 17.53 -5.10
C GLY A 176 8.79 18.45 -4.27
N ARG A 177 9.13 19.74 -4.23
CA ARG A 177 8.58 20.70 -3.27
C ARG A 177 7.05 20.85 -3.34
N ILE A 178 6.47 20.73 -4.53
CA ILE A 178 5.02 20.80 -4.72
C ILE A 178 4.35 19.60 -4.05
N VAL A 179 4.82 18.38 -4.34
CA VAL A 179 4.28 17.14 -3.74
C VAL A 179 4.45 17.15 -2.21
N GLU A 180 5.60 17.60 -1.70
CA GLU A 180 5.81 17.71 -0.25
C GLU A 180 4.88 18.73 0.41
N ALA A 181 4.58 19.86 -0.25
CA ALA A 181 3.62 20.84 0.23
C ALA A 181 2.20 20.25 0.29
N VAL A 182 1.78 19.54 -0.77
CA VAL A 182 0.48 18.86 -0.82
C VAL A 182 0.39 17.80 0.29
N ARG A 183 1.43 16.98 0.49
CA ARG A 183 1.49 15.98 1.57
C ARG A 183 1.35 16.62 2.94
N ALA A 184 2.08 17.72 3.20
CA ALA A 184 1.98 18.46 4.46
C ALA A 184 0.56 19.01 4.70
N ARG A 185 -0.10 19.52 3.65
CA ARG A 185 -1.49 19.99 3.72
C ARG A 185 -2.46 18.85 4.04
N LEU A 186 -2.29 17.70 3.40
CA LEU A 186 -3.11 16.49 3.62
C LEU A 186 -2.92 15.93 5.03
N GLU A 187 -1.69 15.89 5.54
CA GLU A 187 -1.42 15.52 6.93
C GLU A 187 -2.10 16.47 7.91
N ALA A 188 -1.99 17.80 7.69
CA ALA A 188 -2.67 18.78 8.52
C ALA A 188 -4.21 18.63 8.46
N ARG A 189 -4.75 18.23 7.29
CA ARG A 189 -6.18 17.93 7.12
C ARG A 189 -6.59 16.67 7.89
N ALA A 190 -5.82 15.59 7.83
CA ALA A 190 -6.07 14.38 8.61
C ALA A 190 -6.14 14.68 10.12
N ARG A 191 -5.24 15.52 10.64
CA ARG A 191 -5.28 15.99 12.04
C ARG A 191 -6.56 16.76 12.37
N ARG A 192 -7.01 17.65 11.47
CA ARG A 192 -8.28 18.38 11.64
C ARG A 192 -9.50 17.46 11.61
N LEU A 193 -9.41 16.34 10.91
CA LEU A 193 -10.43 15.29 10.90
C LEU A 193 -10.35 14.39 12.15
N GLY A 194 -9.46 14.66 13.09
CA GLY A 194 -9.35 13.96 14.37
C GLY A 194 -8.36 12.79 14.38
N TRP A 195 -7.61 12.59 13.30
CA TRP A 195 -6.52 11.60 13.29
C TRP A 195 -5.35 12.10 14.14
N ALA A 196 -4.77 11.22 14.93
CA ALA A 196 -3.63 11.52 15.79
C ALA A 196 -2.48 10.55 15.53
N HIS A 197 -1.24 10.97 15.78
CA HIS A 197 -0.13 10.04 15.81
C HIS A 197 0.06 9.48 17.21
N ALA A 198 0.37 8.19 17.31
CA ALA A 198 0.84 7.56 18.52
C ALA A 198 2.03 6.64 18.21
N ASP A 199 2.89 6.46 19.20
CA ASP A 199 3.92 5.44 19.19
C ASP A 199 3.25 4.13 19.63
N VAL A 200 3.20 3.16 18.71
CA VAL A 200 2.54 1.87 18.89
C VAL A 200 3.59 0.79 18.92
N GLU A 201 3.57 -0.05 19.96
CA GLU A 201 4.47 -1.20 20.04
C GLU A 201 4.23 -2.14 18.87
N ALA A 202 5.32 -2.57 18.22
CA ALA A 202 5.27 -3.54 17.15
C ALA A 202 4.78 -4.88 17.71
N ASP A 203 3.52 -5.23 17.45
CA ASP A 203 2.80 -6.41 17.98
C ASP A 203 3.50 -7.73 17.59
N LEU A 204 4.65 -8.02 18.21
CA LEU A 204 5.56 -9.07 17.75
C LEU A 204 5.11 -10.44 18.27
N SER A 205 5.07 -11.38 17.35
CA SER A 205 4.84 -12.80 17.59
C SER A 205 5.78 -13.65 16.74
N VAL A 206 5.87 -14.93 17.08
CA VAL A 206 6.63 -15.92 16.32
C VAL A 206 5.72 -17.07 15.92
N GLU A 207 5.56 -17.32 14.63
CA GLU A 207 4.83 -18.49 14.14
C GLU A 207 5.79 -19.65 13.90
N ALA A 208 5.58 -20.80 14.53
CA ALA A 208 6.41 -21.99 14.32
C ALA A 208 5.59 -23.25 14.57
N GLY A 209 5.74 -24.27 13.71
CA GLY A 209 5.04 -25.55 13.88
C GLY A 209 3.50 -25.44 13.88
N GLY A 210 2.95 -24.43 13.21
CA GLY A 210 1.50 -24.14 13.19
C GLY A 210 0.96 -23.41 14.43
N ALA A 211 1.82 -23.02 15.37
CA ALA A 211 1.44 -22.26 16.55
C ALA A 211 1.93 -20.80 16.47
N VAL A 212 1.15 -19.87 17.01
CA VAL A 212 1.54 -18.47 17.24
C VAL A 212 2.06 -18.33 18.67
N LEU A 213 3.31 -17.90 18.82
CA LEU A 213 4.02 -17.81 20.10
C LEU A 213 4.27 -16.34 20.43
N ARG A 214 3.98 -15.94 21.67
CA ARG A 214 4.24 -14.59 22.16
C ARG A 214 5.59 -14.55 22.88
N PRO A 215 6.58 -13.76 22.41
CA PRO A 215 7.85 -13.63 23.10
C PRO A 215 7.68 -12.99 24.48
N GLU A 216 8.40 -13.50 25.47
CA GLU A 216 8.48 -12.92 26.80
C GLU A 216 9.62 -11.90 26.86
N GLU A 217 9.36 -10.73 27.45
CA GLU A 217 10.41 -9.74 27.68
C GLU A 217 11.24 -10.10 28.92
N GLN A 218 12.55 -10.24 28.73
CA GLN A 218 13.51 -10.51 29.80
C GLN A 218 14.79 -9.69 29.60
N GLY A 219 14.97 -8.65 30.42
CA GLY A 219 16.19 -7.83 30.41
C GLY A 219 16.42 -7.05 29.11
N GLY A 220 15.35 -6.50 28.53
CA GLY A 220 15.38 -5.74 27.26
C GLY A 220 15.61 -6.61 26.02
N LYS A 221 15.33 -7.91 26.12
CA LYS A 221 15.35 -8.87 25.02
C LYS A 221 14.06 -9.67 25.01
N LEU A 222 13.65 -10.10 23.83
CA LEU A 222 12.44 -10.90 23.64
C LEU A 222 12.83 -12.37 23.49
N ARG A 223 12.24 -13.26 24.28
CA ARG A 223 12.59 -14.68 24.34
C ARG A 223 11.38 -15.54 23.99
N VAL A 224 11.59 -16.53 23.12
CA VAL A 224 10.55 -17.51 22.75
C VAL A 224 11.18 -18.88 22.52
N THR A 225 10.51 -19.94 22.97
CA THR A 225 10.94 -21.32 22.72
C THR A 225 10.16 -21.89 21.55
N LEU A 226 10.88 -22.37 20.52
CA LEU A 226 10.26 -23.00 19.36
C LEU A 226 9.83 -24.44 19.71
N PRO A 227 8.69 -24.91 19.18
CA PRO A 227 8.27 -26.30 19.33
C PRO A 227 9.34 -27.27 18.83
N ALA A 228 9.50 -28.41 19.52
CA ALA A 228 10.41 -29.47 19.09
C ALA A 228 10.10 -29.90 17.64
N GLY A 229 11.13 -29.98 16.80
CA GLY A 229 10.99 -30.35 15.39
C GLY A 229 10.56 -29.22 14.45
N ALA A 230 10.42 -27.98 14.92
CA ALA A 230 10.22 -26.82 14.06
C ALA A 230 11.39 -26.67 13.08
N TRP A 231 11.10 -26.75 11.78
CA TRP A 231 12.07 -26.62 10.69
C TRP A 231 12.13 -25.19 10.12
N GLU A 232 11.20 -24.33 10.54
CA GLU A 232 11.20 -22.89 10.29
C GLU A 232 10.43 -22.16 11.41
N ALA A 233 10.66 -20.87 11.51
CA ALA A 233 9.89 -19.95 12.33
C ALA A 233 9.73 -18.61 11.61
N TRP A 234 8.64 -17.90 11.86
CA TRP A 234 8.33 -16.63 11.23
C TRP A 234 8.23 -15.54 12.30
N LEU A 235 9.02 -14.49 12.18
CA LEU A 235 8.82 -13.26 12.95
C LEU A 235 7.65 -12.50 12.32
N VAL A 236 6.59 -12.25 13.07
CA VAL A 236 5.40 -11.54 12.60
C VAL A 236 5.15 -10.34 13.51
N SER A 237 5.07 -9.15 12.94
CA SER A 237 4.78 -7.91 13.66
C SER A 237 3.87 -7.01 12.84
N SER A 238 3.26 -6.02 13.48
CA SER A 238 2.77 -4.86 12.74
C SER A 238 3.91 -4.24 11.93
N SER A 239 3.56 -3.59 10.82
CA SER A 239 4.51 -2.92 9.95
C SER A 239 3.97 -1.56 9.52
N TRP A 240 4.87 -0.65 9.22
CA TRP A 240 4.55 0.71 8.83
C TRP A 240 5.52 1.20 7.74
N VAL A 241 5.13 2.25 7.03
CA VAL A 241 5.99 2.90 6.04
C VAL A 241 6.34 4.30 6.55
N PRO A 242 7.59 4.59 6.92
CA PRO A 242 7.94 5.88 7.54
C PRO A 242 7.50 7.08 6.71
N HIS A 243 7.64 7.02 5.39
CA HIS A 243 7.19 8.06 4.47
C HIS A 243 5.71 8.44 4.65
N HIS A 244 4.85 7.50 5.08
CA HIS A 244 3.41 7.75 5.28
C HIS A 244 3.08 8.41 6.62
N HIS A 245 3.94 8.30 7.63
CA HIS A 245 3.63 8.73 9.01
C HIS A 245 4.50 9.88 9.52
N GLN A 246 5.54 10.24 8.77
CA GLN A 246 6.46 11.33 9.12
C GLN A 246 7.18 11.86 7.88
N ALA A 247 7.80 13.03 8.02
CA ALA A 247 8.73 13.57 7.04
C ALA A 247 9.97 12.67 6.92
N SER A 248 9.89 11.65 6.08
CA SER A 248 10.94 10.66 5.82
C SER A 248 10.95 10.29 4.34
N PRO A 249 12.12 10.14 3.71
CA PRO A 249 12.21 9.60 2.36
C PRO A 249 12.08 8.06 2.33
N ASP A 250 12.06 7.39 3.49
CA ASP A 250 12.04 5.93 3.57
C ASP A 250 10.64 5.35 3.27
N ARG A 251 10.53 4.72 2.10
CA ARG A 251 9.30 4.11 1.55
C ARG A 251 9.19 2.61 1.84
N ARG A 252 10.12 2.03 2.59
CA ARG A 252 10.10 0.61 2.91
C ARG A 252 8.98 0.31 3.92
N ASN A 253 8.37 -0.87 3.78
CA ASN A 253 7.49 -1.41 4.81
C ASN A 253 8.34 -2.03 5.92
N LEU A 254 8.42 -1.39 7.09
CA LEU A 254 9.28 -1.77 8.20
C LEU A 254 8.46 -2.41 9.32
N GLY A 255 8.84 -3.62 9.75
CA GLY A 255 8.35 -4.26 10.96
C GLY A 255 9.23 -3.90 12.16
N VAL A 256 9.83 -4.91 12.80
CA VAL A 256 10.86 -4.73 13.84
C VAL A 256 12.27 -4.68 13.25
N ALA A 257 13.16 -3.93 13.89
CA ALA A 257 14.59 -3.86 13.54
C ALA A 257 15.39 -4.88 14.37
N VAL A 258 15.91 -5.92 13.73
CA VAL A 258 16.68 -6.99 14.39
C VAL A 258 18.17 -6.63 14.40
N ARG A 259 18.81 -6.57 15.56
CA ARG A 259 20.27 -6.33 15.69
C ARG A 259 21.06 -7.63 15.72
N HIS A 260 20.56 -8.61 16.47
CA HIS A 260 21.05 -9.97 16.49
C HIS A 260 20.03 -10.88 17.15
N LEU A 261 20.17 -12.18 16.92
CA LEU A 261 19.42 -13.21 17.62
C LEU A 261 20.39 -14.25 18.19
N THR A 262 20.06 -14.78 19.36
CA THR A 262 20.80 -15.87 20.00
C THR A 262 19.89 -17.07 20.08
N LEU A 263 20.35 -18.19 19.54
CA LEU A 263 19.69 -19.48 19.60
C LEU A 263 20.33 -20.29 20.72
N THR A 264 19.54 -20.83 21.63
CA THR A 264 20.04 -21.66 22.73
C THR A 264 19.25 -22.96 22.79
N ASP A 265 19.97 -24.08 22.76
CA ASP A 265 19.36 -25.41 22.83
C ASP A 265 19.23 -25.91 24.27
N VAL A 266 18.64 -27.09 24.48
CA VAL A 266 18.40 -27.65 25.83
C VAL A 266 19.69 -28.02 26.58
N THR A 267 20.81 -28.15 25.87
CA THR A 267 22.12 -28.43 26.47
C THR A 267 22.82 -27.16 26.97
N GLY A 268 22.32 -26.00 26.55
CA GLY A 268 22.92 -24.68 26.80
C GLY A 268 23.87 -24.23 25.70
N GLU A 269 24.01 -24.97 24.60
CA GLU A 269 24.78 -24.50 23.43
C GLU A 269 24.12 -23.24 22.88
N ALA A 270 24.87 -22.15 22.78
CA ALA A 270 24.40 -20.87 22.29
C ALA A 270 25.05 -20.49 20.96
N ARG A 271 24.23 -20.19 19.96
CA ARG A 271 24.66 -19.70 18.64
C ARG A 271 24.14 -18.29 18.42
N ARG A 272 25.06 -17.34 18.24
CA ARG A 272 24.71 -15.96 17.92
C ARG A 272 24.65 -15.78 16.41
N ILE A 273 23.53 -15.28 15.92
CA ILE A 273 23.29 -14.92 14.52
C ILE A 273 23.24 -13.39 14.43
N ARG A 274 24.04 -12.84 13.51
CA ARG A 274 24.16 -11.40 13.29
C ARG A 274 23.09 -10.91 12.32
N ALA A 275 22.75 -9.61 12.37
CA ALA A 275 21.82 -9.00 11.43
C ALA A 275 22.25 -9.16 9.95
N ASP A 276 23.55 -9.20 9.67
CA ASP A 276 24.13 -9.36 8.34
C ASP A 276 24.22 -10.84 7.86
N ASP A 277 23.69 -11.81 8.62
CA ASP A 277 23.72 -13.21 8.21
C ASP A 277 22.93 -13.41 6.90
N PRO A 278 23.53 -14.05 5.88
CA PRO A 278 22.90 -14.22 4.56
C PRO A 278 21.65 -15.09 4.60
N ARG A 279 21.45 -15.91 5.63
CA ARG A 279 20.24 -16.73 5.80
C ARG A 279 19.02 -15.91 6.22
N LEU A 280 19.20 -14.71 6.75
CA LEU A 280 18.11 -13.78 7.07
C LEU A 280 17.65 -13.06 5.80
N SER A 281 17.13 -13.80 4.82
CA SER A 281 16.80 -13.26 3.50
C SER A 281 15.31 -12.91 3.38
N PHE A 282 14.45 -13.92 3.43
CA PHE A 282 13.03 -13.76 3.13
C PHE A 282 12.33 -12.91 4.21
N GLY A 283 11.71 -11.82 3.78
CA GLY A 283 11.02 -10.88 4.64
C GLY A 283 11.92 -9.93 5.43
N PHE A 284 13.21 -9.82 5.07
CA PHE A 284 14.15 -8.84 5.61
C PHE A 284 14.61 -7.84 4.55
N HIS A 285 14.76 -6.57 4.94
CA HIS A 285 15.43 -5.54 4.14
C HIS A 285 16.95 -5.75 4.11
N ALA A 286 17.67 -4.99 3.29
CA ALA A 286 19.12 -4.97 3.33
C ALA A 286 19.63 -4.56 4.74
N PRO A 287 20.74 -5.14 5.23
CA PRO A 287 21.31 -4.73 6.51
C PRO A 287 21.83 -3.29 6.45
N GLU A 288 21.61 -2.56 7.53
CA GLU A 288 22.05 -1.19 7.73
C GLU A 288 23.18 -1.14 8.76
N GLY A 289 24.22 -0.35 8.48
CA GLY A 289 25.42 -0.29 9.31
C GLY A 289 26.37 -1.46 9.08
N ALA A 290 27.40 -1.58 9.92
CA ALA A 290 28.42 -2.61 9.80
C ALA A 290 28.84 -3.15 11.18
N GLY A 291 29.34 -4.37 11.22
CA GLY A 291 29.93 -4.92 12.44
C GLY A 291 28.88 -5.18 13.53
N ARG A 292 29.19 -4.83 14.78
CA ARG A 292 28.32 -5.16 15.94
C ARG A 292 27.07 -4.29 16.03
N ASP A 293 27.04 -3.18 15.30
CA ASP A 293 25.94 -2.21 15.33
C ASP A 293 24.97 -2.39 14.16
N ALA A 294 25.22 -3.35 13.27
CA ALA A 294 24.35 -3.63 12.15
C ALA A 294 22.93 -3.97 12.62
N VAL A 295 21.95 -3.43 11.92
CA VAL A 295 20.52 -3.69 12.14
C VAL A 295 19.89 -4.12 10.83
N ARG A 296 18.85 -4.96 10.91
CA ARG A 296 18.11 -5.39 9.75
C ARG A 296 16.62 -5.36 10.03
N TRP A 297 15.91 -4.53 9.26
CA TRP A 297 14.46 -4.41 9.38
C TRP A 297 13.76 -5.62 8.76
N THR A 298 12.77 -6.14 9.46
CA THR A 298 11.79 -7.06 8.89
C THR A 298 10.78 -6.28 8.04
N THR A 299 10.02 -6.99 7.21
CA THR A 299 8.94 -6.44 6.37
C THR A 299 7.55 -6.54 7.01
N GLY A 300 7.47 -6.91 8.30
CA GLY A 300 6.24 -7.28 9.02
C GLY A 300 6.06 -8.80 9.13
N ARG A 301 6.63 -9.58 8.22
CA ARG A 301 6.71 -11.05 8.30
C ARG A 301 8.06 -11.51 7.74
N ALA A 302 8.86 -12.20 8.54
CA ALA A 302 10.24 -12.57 8.17
C ALA A 302 10.61 -13.99 8.57
N LEU A 303 11.25 -14.73 7.66
CA LEU A 303 11.58 -16.14 7.85
C LEU A 303 12.88 -16.30 8.64
N LEU A 304 12.82 -17.07 9.71
CA LEU A 304 13.97 -17.68 10.37
C LEU A 304 14.07 -19.14 9.89
N PRO A 305 14.96 -19.47 8.95
CA PRO A 305 15.05 -20.83 8.42
C PRO A 305 15.68 -21.78 9.45
N GLY A 306 15.25 -23.05 9.46
CA GLY A 306 15.80 -24.06 10.38
C GLY A 306 17.29 -24.33 10.22
N SER A 307 17.88 -23.93 9.09
CA SER A 307 19.33 -23.91 8.92
C SER A 307 20.05 -23.02 9.94
N LEU A 308 19.37 -22.10 10.62
CA LEU A 308 19.92 -21.31 11.71
C LEU A 308 20.22 -22.15 12.97
N TRP A 309 19.35 -23.12 13.30
CA TRP A 309 19.50 -24.03 14.45
C TRP A 309 19.82 -25.48 14.06
N ALA A 310 20.23 -25.71 12.80
CA ALA A 310 20.72 -27.02 12.38
C ALA A 310 21.85 -27.50 13.30
N GLY A 311 21.75 -28.76 13.75
CA GLY A 311 22.69 -29.40 14.67
C GLY A 311 22.42 -29.16 16.16
N MET A 312 21.44 -28.34 16.53
CA MET A 312 21.05 -28.13 17.94
C MET A 312 20.18 -29.28 18.46
N THR A 313 20.25 -29.53 19.77
CA THR A 313 19.53 -30.64 20.41
C THR A 313 18.23 -30.18 21.05
N GLY A 314 17.13 -30.88 20.76
CA GLY A 314 15.84 -30.64 21.40
C GLY A 314 15.18 -29.32 21.01
N GLU A 315 14.50 -28.69 21.95
CA GLU A 315 13.86 -27.38 21.76
C GLU A 315 14.90 -26.26 21.68
N VAL A 316 14.60 -25.25 20.86
CA VAL A 316 15.48 -24.11 20.63
C VAL A 316 14.80 -22.86 21.14
N THR A 317 15.44 -22.19 22.09
CA THR A 317 15.07 -20.84 22.52
C THR A 317 15.67 -19.81 21.56
N VAL A 318 14.84 -18.96 20.97
CA VAL A 318 15.25 -17.75 20.25
C VAL A 318 15.19 -16.56 21.20
N THR A 319 16.32 -15.88 21.37
CA THR A 319 16.40 -14.59 22.07
C THR A 319 16.70 -13.48 21.05
N LEU A 320 15.77 -12.57 20.88
CA LEU A 320 15.82 -11.46 19.92
C LEU A 320 16.29 -10.18 20.62
N SER A 321 17.25 -9.49 20.00
CA SER A 321 17.59 -8.11 20.33
C SER A 321 17.05 -7.21 19.23
N VAL A 322 15.92 -6.57 19.51
CA VAL A 322 15.24 -5.65 18.60
C VAL A 322 15.45 -4.20 19.03
N SER A 323 15.38 -3.27 18.08
CA SER A 323 15.36 -1.83 18.32
C SER A 323 14.23 -1.18 17.53
N GLY A 324 13.74 -0.03 18.00
CA GLY A 324 12.67 0.72 17.33
C GLY A 324 11.30 0.04 17.45
N GLY A 325 10.99 -0.51 18.62
CA GLY A 325 9.70 -1.15 18.91
C GLY A 325 8.51 -0.22 18.78
N ASP A 326 8.73 1.08 18.97
CA ASP A 326 7.71 2.12 18.81
C ASP A 326 7.59 2.53 17.33
N GLN A 327 6.50 2.10 16.72
CA GLN A 327 6.12 2.46 15.36
C GLN A 327 5.21 3.67 15.43
N ARG A 328 5.65 4.80 14.84
CA ARG A 328 4.80 5.98 14.75
C ARG A 328 3.69 5.72 13.76
N GLN A 329 2.47 5.57 14.26
CA GLN A 329 1.30 5.23 13.45
C GLN A 329 0.18 6.24 13.63
N TRP A 330 -0.72 6.26 12.65
CA TRP A 330 -1.95 7.04 12.73
C TRP A 330 -3.03 6.28 13.50
N ILE A 331 -3.60 6.93 14.50
CA ILE A 331 -4.78 6.50 15.25
C ILE A 331 -5.99 7.26 14.70
N ALA A 332 -6.97 6.51 14.24
CA ALA A 332 -8.22 7.07 13.71
C ALA A 332 -9.06 7.67 14.86
N PRO A 333 -9.85 8.73 14.60
CA PRO A 333 -10.76 9.29 15.59
C PRO A 333 -11.81 8.25 16.02
N ALA A 334 -12.29 8.35 17.27
CA ALA A 334 -13.37 7.51 17.77
C ALA A 334 -14.61 7.65 16.86
N GLY A 335 -15.13 6.52 16.36
CA GLY A 335 -16.24 6.49 15.40
C GLY A 335 -15.84 6.30 13.93
N ALA A 336 -14.56 6.49 13.56
CA ALA A 336 -14.07 6.16 12.21
C ALA A 336 -13.77 4.66 12.02
N ALA A 337 -13.93 3.83 13.06
CA ALA A 337 -13.64 2.40 13.04
C ALA A 337 -14.77 1.53 12.46
N GLY A 338 -15.89 2.13 12.03
CA GLY A 338 -16.99 1.40 11.40
C GLY A 338 -16.74 1.18 9.92
N GLU A 339 -15.83 0.27 9.57
CA GLU A 339 -15.71 -0.37 8.23
C GLU A 339 -14.52 -1.34 8.11
N ARG A 340 -13.72 -1.55 9.17
CA ARG A 340 -12.54 -2.43 9.13
C ARG A 340 -12.79 -3.93 9.38
N ASP A 341 -14.04 -4.41 9.45
CA ASP A 341 -14.31 -5.79 9.93
C ASP A 341 -15.49 -6.53 9.26
N ALA A 342 -15.76 -6.29 7.97
CA ALA A 342 -16.84 -6.98 7.23
C ALA A 342 -16.39 -7.82 6.03
N GLY A 343 -15.08 -8.03 5.85
CA GLY A 343 -14.53 -8.80 4.71
C GLY A 343 -14.17 -10.26 5.01
N GLU A 344 -14.17 -10.69 6.27
CA GLU A 344 -13.65 -12.02 6.65
C GLU A 344 -14.73 -12.92 7.26
N ARG A 345 -15.92 -12.98 6.64
CA ARG A 345 -16.95 -13.98 6.95
C ARG A 345 -17.81 -14.28 5.72
N ASP A 346 -17.34 -15.17 4.85
CA ASP A 346 -18.20 -16.20 4.25
C ASP A 346 -17.38 -17.36 3.65
N ALA A 347 -16.86 -18.23 4.54
CA ALA A 347 -16.54 -19.60 4.17
C ALA A 347 -17.77 -20.46 4.49
N GLY A 348 -18.85 -20.25 3.73
CA GLY A 348 -20.09 -21.00 3.82
C GLY A 348 -20.05 -22.26 2.97
N ASP A 349 -20.03 -23.40 3.66
CA ASP A 349 -20.57 -24.72 3.28
C ASP A 349 -20.86 -24.97 1.78
N LEU A 350 -19.93 -25.66 1.10
CA LEU A 350 -20.28 -26.52 -0.02
C LEU A 350 -20.72 -27.88 0.53
N ALA A 351 -22.01 -27.99 0.81
CA ALA A 351 -22.69 -29.27 0.98
C ALA A 351 -22.67 -30.04 -0.36
N LEU A 352 -22.04 -31.22 -0.34
CA LEU A 352 -22.18 -32.26 -1.36
C LEU A 352 -23.66 -32.69 -1.45
N VAL A 353 -24.31 -32.38 -2.58
CA VAL A 353 -25.44 -33.15 -3.09
C VAL A 353 -25.38 -33.19 -4.62
N ALA A 354 -24.80 -34.28 -5.15
CA ALA A 354 -25.28 -35.08 -6.28
C ALA A 354 -24.26 -36.19 -6.58
#